data_AF-A0A6A7VMJ3-F1
#
_entry.id   AF-A0A6A7VMJ3-F1
#
_cell.length_a   1.000
_cell.length_b   1.000
_cell.length_c   1.000
_cell.angle_alpha   90.00
_cell.angle_beta   90.00
_cell.angle_gamma   90.00
#
_symmetry.space_group_name_H-M   'P 1'
#
loop_
_entity.id
_entity.type
_entity.pdbx_description
1 polymer ?
#
loop_
_entity_poly.entity_id
_entity_poly.type
_entity_poly.pdbx_seq_one_letter_code
_entity_poly.pdbx_strand_id
1 'polypeptide(L)'
;MKRLSYICCVQRIPVSKLPFDTLLGNLTFDIPESYDWPVVKCQKPAKLEITDKIEDGVRFYTHKLTFRTCREDLDMKDNYAYLVTTIEGKRYLIGNKERPYPIINMSDVHPDSLGTSAMIEYTVLWGNTRKAPLIA
;
A
#
# COMPACT_ATOMS: atom_id res chain seq x y z
N MET A 1 -14.49 9.42 -7.93
CA MET A 1 -14.08 10.17 -6.72
C MET A 1 -12.59 9.94 -6.48
N LYS A 2 -11.86 10.95 -6.00
CA LYS A 2 -10.43 10.83 -5.65
C LYS A 2 -10.29 11.07 -4.15
N ARG A 3 -9.71 10.10 -3.43
CA ARG A 3 -9.42 10.22 -2.00
C ARG A 3 -7.91 10.22 -1.79
N LEU A 4 -7.41 11.27 -1.16
CA LEU A 4 -6.03 11.36 -0.72
C LEU A 4 -5.96 11.07 0.78
N SER A 5 -4.95 10.33 1.23
CA SER A 5 -4.70 10.06 2.64
C SER A 5 -3.21 10.09 2.93
N TYR A 6 -2.85 10.74 4.04
CA TYR A 6 -1.47 10.78 4.53
C TYR A 6 -1.24 9.60 5.47
N ILE A 7 -0.16 8.87 5.23
CA ILE A 7 0.17 7.60 5.87
C ILE A 7 1.34 7.81 6.82
N CYS A 8 1.16 7.45 8.08
CA CYS A 8 2.20 7.56 9.12
C CYS A 8 2.95 6.23 9.36
N CYS A 9 2.40 5.11 8.89
CA CYS A 9 3.03 3.79 8.99
C CYS A 9 2.73 2.97 7.74
N VAL A 10 3.78 2.39 7.15
CA VAL A 10 3.67 1.43 6.05
C VAL A 10 4.26 0.12 6.55
N GLN A 11 3.49 -0.95 6.47
CA GLN A 11 3.91 -2.30 6.78
C GLN A 11 3.68 -3.16 5.54
N ARG A 12 4.48 -4.22 5.37
CA ARG A 12 4.33 -5.12 4.23
C ARG A 12 4.55 -6.58 4.62
N ILE A 13 3.87 -7.48 3.92
CA ILE A 13 4.05 -8.91 4.07
C ILE A 13 3.87 -9.63 2.72
N PRO A 14 4.61 -10.72 2.46
CA PRO A 14 4.32 -11.58 1.31
C PRO A 14 2.87 -12.05 1.34
N VAL A 15 2.21 -11.97 0.20
CA VAL A 15 0.82 -12.39 0.02
C VAL A 15 0.61 -13.84 0.46
N SER A 16 1.58 -14.71 0.21
CA SER A 16 1.58 -16.13 0.63
C SER A 16 1.48 -16.31 2.14
N LYS A 17 1.95 -15.34 2.93
CA LYS A 17 1.93 -15.41 4.39
C LYS A 17 0.65 -14.83 4.98
N LEU A 18 -0.15 -14.05 4.23
CA LEU A 18 -1.36 -13.40 4.76
C LEU A 18 -2.22 -14.38 5.59
N PRO A 19 -2.70 -13.96 6.77
CA PRO A 19 -3.42 -14.86 7.68
C PRO A 19 -4.86 -15.18 7.21
N PHE A 20 -5.30 -14.63 6.08
CA PHE A 20 -6.63 -14.81 5.50
C PHE A 20 -6.53 -14.99 3.99
N ASP A 21 -7.48 -15.75 3.42
CA ASP A 21 -7.48 -16.09 1.99
C ASP A 21 -8.28 -15.11 1.14
N THR A 22 -9.34 -14.51 1.68
CA THR A 22 -10.20 -13.59 0.93
C THR A 22 -10.60 -12.38 1.76
N LEU A 23 -10.72 -11.24 1.08
CA LEU A 23 -11.31 -10.04 1.65
C LEU A 23 -12.84 -10.19 1.58
N LEU A 24 -13.43 -10.61 2.70
CA LEU A 24 -14.87 -10.83 2.82
C LEU A 24 -15.63 -9.50 2.88
N GLY A 25 -16.00 -8.98 1.71
CA GLY A 25 -16.93 -7.85 1.57
C GLY A 25 -16.43 -6.54 2.19
N ASN A 26 -17.33 -5.55 2.29
CA ASN A 26 -17.05 -4.27 2.96
C ASN A 26 -16.88 -4.41 4.49
N LEU A 27 -16.72 -5.64 5.00
CA LEU A 27 -16.59 -5.89 6.42
C LEU A 27 -15.16 -5.61 6.84
N THR A 28 -15.06 -4.74 7.84
CA THR A 28 -13.88 -4.61 8.66
C THR A 28 -13.54 -5.98 9.23
N PHE A 29 -12.33 -6.47 8.95
CA PHE A 29 -11.84 -7.71 9.53
C PHE A 29 -10.72 -7.39 10.50
N ASP A 30 -10.66 -8.17 11.58
CA ASP A 30 -9.61 -8.08 12.57
C ASP A 30 -8.39 -8.87 12.11
N ILE A 31 -7.23 -8.26 12.26
CA ILE A 31 -5.94 -8.93 12.11
C ILE A 31 -5.47 -9.26 13.53
N PRO A 32 -5.14 -10.53 13.85
CA PRO A 32 -4.63 -10.88 15.17
C PRO A 32 -3.43 -10.02 15.54
N GLU A 33 -3.44 -9.41 16.74
CA GLU A 33 -2.33 -8.56 17.21
C GLU A 33 -0.98 -9.31 17.27
N SER A 34 -1.02 -10.63 17.45
CA SER A 34 0.16 -11.50 17.49
C SER A 34 0.82 -11.69 16.12
N TYR A 35 0.22 -11.18 15.05
CA TYR A 35 0.70 -11.38 13.70
C TYR A 35 1.73 -10.31 13.35
N ASP A 36 2.96 -10.72 13.06
CA ASP A 36 4.05 -9.78 12.79
C ASP A 36 3.90 -9.13 11.42
N TRP A 37 3.83 -7.81 11.40
CA TRP A 37 3.73 -6.98 10.20
C TRP A 37 4.98 -6.10 10.11
N PRO A 38 6.02 -6.55 9.38
CA PRO A 38 7.26 -5.81 9.24
C PRO A 38 7.02 -4.38 8.75
N VAL A 39 7.53 -3.42 9.53
CA VAL A 39 7.44 -1.98 9.22
C VAL A 39 8.50 -1.62 8.20
N VAL A 40 8.06 -0.96 7.11
CA VAL A 40 8.96 -0.38 6.11
C VAL A 40 9.53 0.93 6.65
N LYS A 41 10.85 1.10 6.61
CA LYS A 41 11.50 2.33 7.07
C LYS A 41 11.44 3.39 5.97
N CYS A 42 10.31 4.07 5.89
CA CYS A 42 10.08 5.14 4.93
C CYS A 42 9.99 6.53 5.58
N GLN A 43 10.26 7.56 4.78
CA GLN A 43 9.97 8.94 5.11
C GLN A 43 8.46 9.11 5.35
N LYS A 44 8.11 9.91 6.35
CA LYS A 44 6.72 10.22 6.72
C LYS A 44 6.42 11.70 6.44
N PRO A 45 5.19 12.04 6.03
CA PRO A 45 4.11 11.13 5.68
C PRO A 45 4.32 10.47 4.31
N ALA A 46 3.95 9.19 4.20
CA ALA A 46 3.73 8.54 2.92
C ALA A 46 2.35 8.95 2.37
N LYS A 47 2.10 8.65 1.09
CA LYS A 47 0.92 9.13 0.36
C LYS A 47 0.11 7.97 -0.18
N LEU A 48 -1.19 7.91 0.14
CA LEU A 48 -2.14 6.97 -0.46
C LEU A 48 -3.19 7.74 -1.27
N GLU A 49 -3.29 7.44 -2.56
CA GLU A 49 -4.30 7.95 -3.46
C GLU A 49 -5.23 6.81 -3.90
N ILE A 50 -6.52 6.94 -3.65
CA ILE A 50 -7.55 6.01 -4.12
C ILE A 50 -8.41 6.74 -5.14
N THR A 51 -8.46 6.21 -6.35
CA THR A 51 -9.35 6.69 -7.41
C THR A 51 -10.35 5.60 -7.75
N ASP A 52 -11.57 6.00 -8.12
CA ASP A 52 -12.54 5.09 -8.71
C ASP A 52 -12.98 5.57 -10.10
N LYS A 53 -13.11 4.60 -11.00
CA LYS A 53 -13.63 4.77 -12.36
C LYS A 53 -14.71 3.73 -12.62
N ILE A 54 -15.64 4.04 -13.52
CA ILE A 54 -16.61 3.07 -14.01
C ILE A 54 -16.22 2.77 -15.45
N GLU A 55 -15.86 1.53 -15.72
CA GLU A 55 -15.52 1.03 -17.06
C GLU A 55 -16.45 -0.16 -17.33
N ASP A 56 -17.14 -0.15 -18.48
CA ASP A 56 -18.11 -1.18 -18.89
C ASP A 56 -19.18 -1.54 -17.83
N GLY A 57 -19.65 -0.52 -17.09
CA GLY A 57 -20.65 -0.69 -16.03
C GLY A 57 -20.11 -1.28 -14.72
N VAL A 58 -18.82 -1.58 -14.65
CA VAL A 58 -18.15 -2.09 -13.46
C VAL A 58 -17.33 -0.98 -12.80
N ARG A 59 -17.49 -0.79 -11.50
CA ARG A 59 -16.68 0.15 -10.72
C ARG A 59 -15.33 -0.46 -10.39
N PHE A 60 -14.26 0.22 -10.77
CA PHE A 60 -12.89 -0.19 -10.54
C PHE A 60 -12.16 0.84 -9.67
N TYR A 61 -11.46 0.37 -8.65
CA TYR A 61 -10.72 1.18 -7.70
C TYR A 61 -9.22 1.00 -7.91
N THR A 62 -8.50 2.10 -8.10
CA THR A 62 -7.04 2.10 -8.19
C THR A 62 -6.47 2.73 -6.93
N HIS A 63 -5.65 1.97 -6.22
CA HIS A 63 -4.95 2.38 -5.01
C HIS A 63 -3.48 2.60 -5.37
N LYS A 64 -3.00 3.82 -5.16
CA LYS A 64 -1.61 4.23 -5.39
C LYS A 64 -0.99 4.66 -4.07
N LEU A 65 -0.11 3.83 -3.52
CA LEU A 65 0.67 4.14 -2.34
C LEU A 65 2.08 4.57 -2.77
N THR A 66 2.51 5.76 -2.40
CA THR A 66 3.84 6.30 -2.69
C THR A 66 4.56 6.60 -1.39
N PHE A 67 5.77 6.06 -1.23
CA PHE A 67 6.63 6.31 -0.08
C PHE A 67 8.11 6.34 -0.49
N ARG A 68 8.95 6.99 0.30
CA ARG A 68 10.38 7.15 0.00
C ARG A 68 11.23 6.49 1.08
N THR A 69 12.32 5.83 0.70
CA THR A 69 13.28 5.25 1.64
C THR A 69 14.69 5.78 1.36
N CYS A 70 15.55 5.77 2.36
CA CYS A 70 16.92 6.28 2.20
C CYS A 70 17.88 5.26 1.60
N ARG A 71 17.72 3.96 1.88
CA ARG A 71 18.69 2.90 1.51
C ARG A 71 18.11 1.48 1.50
N GLU A 72 16.79 1.32 1.61
CA GLU A 72 16.22 -0.02 1.81
C GLU A 72 15.83 -0.61 0.47
N ASP A 73 16.63 -1.54 -0.04
CA ASP A 73 16.25 -2.41 -1.17
C ASP A 73 15.13 -3.33 -0.70
N LEU A 74 13.89 -2.83 -0.81
CA LEU A 74 12.71 -3.64 -0.59
C LEU A 74 12.75 -4.83 -1.53
N ASP A 75 12.72 -6.05 -1.00
CA ASP A 75 12.60 -7.24 -1.83
C ASP A 75 11.33 -7.16 -2.69
N MET A 76 11.50 -7.17 -4.01
CA MET A 76 10.45 -7.05 -5.03
C MET A 76 10.21 -8.39 -5.75
N LYS A 77 10.85 -9.50 -5.32
CA LYS A 77 10.76 -10.80 -5.99
C LYS A 77 9.40 -11.47 -5.82
N ASP A 78 8.76 -11.23 -4.68
CA ASP A 78 7.45 -11.79 -4.34
C ASP A 78 6.32 -10.76 -4.50
N ASN A 79 5.08 -11.26 -4.47
CA ASN A 79 3.89 -10.42 -4.35
C ASN A 79 3.70 -10.04 -2.88
N TYR A 80 3.55 -8.74 -2.60
CA TYR A 80 3.38 -8.21 -1.25
C TYR A 80 2.03 -7.52 -1.09
N ALA A 81 1.44 -7.66 0.10
CA ALA A 81 0.34 -6.84 0.58
C ALA A 81 0.87 -5.78 1.55
N TYR A 82 0.22 -4.62 1.56
CA TYR A 82 0.67 -3.45 2.32
C TYR A 82 -0.42 -3.03 3.30
N LEU A 83 -0.10 -3.05 4.59
CA LEU A 83 -0.95 -2.50 5.64
C LEU A 83 -0.49 -1.07 5.91
N VAL A 84 -1.38 -0.11 5.68
CA VAL A 84 -1.06 1.32 5.81
C VAL A 84 -1.92 1.96 6.87
N THR A 85 -1.30 2.71 7.77
CA THR A 85 -1.99 3.45 8.84
C THR A 85 -1.99 4.93 8.50
N THR A 86 -3.17 5.55 8.45
CA THR A 86 -3.29 6.99 8.25
C THR A 86 -2.93 7.76 9.51
N ILE A 87 -2.66 9.06 9.35
CA ILE A 87 -2.48 9.97 10.50
C ILE A 87 -3.68 10.02 11.45
N GLU A 88 -4.88 9.64 10.98
CA GLU A 88 -6.11 9.55 11.77
C GLU A 88 -6.24 8.20 12.52
N GLY A 89 -5.24 7.32 12.44
CA GLY A 89 -5.26 5.98 13.03
C GLY A 89 -6.02 4.93 12.23
N LYS A 90 -6.58 5.26 11.06
CA LYS A 90 -7.30 4.31 10.20
C LYS A 90 -6.33 3.41 9.46
N ARG A 91 -6.55 2.10 9.49
CA ARG A 91 -5.70 1.11 8.82
C ARG A 91 -6.35 0.59 7.55
N TYR A 92 -5.63 0.56 6.44
CA TYR A 92 -6.10 0.02 5.17
C TYR A 92 -5.17 -1.09 4.70
N LEU A 93 -5.75 -2.16 4.14
CA LEU A 93 -4.97 -3.19 3.47
C LEU A 93 -5.02 -3.00 1.95
N ILE A 94 -3.84 -2.89 1.35
CA ILE A 94 -3.64 -2.81 -0.10
C ILE A 94 -3.11 -4.17 -0.57
N GLY A 95 -3.91 -4.91 -1.33
CA GLY A 95 -3.58 -6.26 -1.77
C GLY A 95 -4.30 -7.35 -0.98
N ASN A 96 -4.36 -8.55 -1.56
CA ASN A 96 -4.95 -9.76 -1.00
C ASN A 96 -4.28 -11.01 -1.63
N LYS A 97 -4.72 -12.22 -1.24
CA LYS A 97 -4.25 -13.49 -1.84
C LYS A 97 -4.74 -13.76 -3.25
N GLU A 98 -5.75 -13.02 -3.69
CA GLU A 98 -6.31 -13.15 -5.03
C GLU A 98 -5.67 -12.14 -5.99
N ARG A 99 -5.70 -12.46 -7.28
CA ARG A 99 -5.29 -11.53 -8.32
C ARG A 99 -6.34 -10.44 -8.51
N PRO A 100 -5.95 -9.22 -8.91
CA PRO A 100 -4.58 -8.80 -9.19
C PRO A 100 -3.79 -8.45 -7.92
N TYR A 101 -2.48 -8.73 -7.93
CA TYR A 101 -1.57 -8.39 -6.84
C TYR A 101 -1.09 -6.93 -6.95
N PRO A 102 -0.74 -6.28 -5.82
CA PRO A 102 -0.09 -4.98 -5.86
C PRO A 102 1.24 -5.04 -6.61
N ILE A 103 1.43 -4.12 -7.55
CA ILE A 103 2.67 -3.96 -8.31
C ILE A 103 3.46 -2.83 -7.69
N ILE A 104 4.71 -3.10 -7.28
CA ILE A 104 5.63 -2.09 -6.75
C ILE A 104 6.62 -1.67 -7.84
N ASN A 105 6.76 -0.36 -8.02
CA ASN A 105 7.75 0.25 -8.90
C ASN A 105 8.73 1.07 -8.07
N MET A 106 10.01 1.04 -8.45
CA MET A 106 11.08 1.81 -7.83
C MET A 106 11.56 2.88 -8.82
N SER A 107 11.77 4.10 -8.32
CA SER A 107 12.39 5.19 -9.07
C SER A 107 13.45 5.87 -8.22
N ASP A 108 14.65 6.00 -8.75
CA ASP A 108 15.70 6.82 -8.14
C ASP A 108 15.32 8.29 -8.26
N VAL A 109 15.17 8.97 -7.12
CA VAL A 109 14.99 10.41 -7.09
C VAL A 109 16.37 11.04 -7.00
N HIS A 110 16.92 11.39 -8.16
CA HIS A 110 18.16 12.14 -8.22
C HIS A 110 17.92 13.55 -7.69
N PRO A 111 18.84 14.07 -6.86
CA PRO A 111 18.71 15.41 -6.34
C PRO A 111 18.97 16.45 -7.42
N ASP A 112 18.00 17.34 -7.66
CA ASP A 112 18.14 18.48 -8.60
C ASP A 112 19.10 19.58 -8.09
N SER A 113 19.65 19.43 -6.89
CA SER A 113 20.58 20.36 -6.26
C SER A 113 21.48 19.65 -5.25
N LEU A 114 22.69 20.19 -5.02
CA LEU A 114 23.71 19.67 -4.09
C LEU A 114 23.22 19.50 -2.64
N GLY A 115 22.09 20.12 -2.26
CA GLY A 115 21.50 20.03 -0.93
C GLY A 115 20.40 18.97 -0.75
N THR A 116 19.98 18.28 -1.81
CA THR A 116 18.89 17.29 -1.74
C THR A 116 19.47 15.88 -1.59
N SER A 117 18.95 15.09 -0.64
CA SER A 117 19.39 13.71 -0.44
C SER A 117 18.80 12.81 -1.54
N ALA A 118 19.63 11.96 -2.15
CA ALA A 118 19.15 10.91 -3.04
C ALA A 118 18.30 9.91 -2.23
N MET A 119 17.01 9.85 -2.55
CA MET A 119 16.07 8.91 -1.94
C MET A 119 15.49 8.02 -3.02
N ILE A 120 15.12 6.81 -2.62
CA ILE A 120 14.43 5.87 -3.49
C ILE A 120 12.94 6.05 -3.29
N GLU A 121 12.21 6.42 -4.34
CA GLU A 121 10.75 6.49 -4.31
C GLU A 121 10.15 5.16 -4.77
N TYR A 122 9.30 4.58 -3.93
CA TYR A 122 8.50 3.41 -4.24
C TYR A 122 7.06 3.81 -4.49
N THR A 123 6.50 3.30 -5.59
CA THR A 123 5.10 3.45 -5.96
C THR A 123 4.45 2.09 -6.08
N VAL A 124 3.53 1.79 -5.17
CA VAL A 124 2.71 0.58 -5.18
C VAL A 124 1.37 0.89 -5.82
N LEU A 125 0.99 0.11 -6.83
CA LEU A 125 -0.27 0.22 -7.56
C LEU A 125 -1.08 -1.06 -7.38
N TRP A 126 -2.33 -0.91 -6.95
CA TRP A 126 -3.26 -2.02 -6.83
C TRP A 126 -4.64 -1.62 -7.36
N GLY A 127 -5.03 -2.24 -8.46
CA GLY A 127 -6.35 -2.08 -9.05
C GLY A 127 -7.27 -3.21 -8.61
N ASN A 128 -8.48 -2.94 -8.16
CA ASN A 128 -9.45 -3.99 -7.83
C ASN A 128 -10.88 -3.47 -8.03
N THR A 129 -11.83 -4.36 -8.30
CA THR A 129 -13.26 -4.02 -8.35
C THR A 129 -13.82 -3.64 -6.97
N ARG A 130 -13.06 -3.91 -5.91
CA ARG A 130 -13.38 -3.55 -4.53
C ARG A 130 -12.41 -2.51 -3.97
N LYS A 131 -12.94 -1.64 -3.11
CA LYS A 131 -12.13 -0.66 -2.37
C LYS A 131 -11.30 -1.39 -1.31
N ALA A 132 -10.11 -0.87 -1.03
CA ALA A 132 -9.28 -1.34 0.08
C ALA A 132 -10.09 -1.35 1.39
N PRO A 133 -10.17 -2.50 2.07
CA PRO A 133 -10.90 -2.62 3.31
C PRO A 133 -10.23 -1.82 4.41
N LEU A 134 -11.07 -1.30 5.32
CA LEU A 134 -10.64 -0.73 6.58
C LEU A 134 -10.45 -1.88 7.56
N ILE A 135 -9.33 -1.90 8.28
CA ILE A 135 -9.04 -2.84 9.37
C ILE A 135 -9.41 -2.16 10.69
N ALA A 136 -10.10 -2.87 11.59
CA ALA A 136 -10.42 -2.40 12.93
C ALA A 136 -9.19 -2.47 13.84
#